data_AF-A0A0K2UN42-F1
#
_entry.id   AF-A0A0K2UN42-F1
#
_cell.length_a   1.000
_cell.length_b   1.000
_cell.length_c   1.000
_cell.angle_alpha   90.00
_cell.angle_beta   90.00
_cell.angle_gamma   90.00
#
_symmetry.space_group_name_H-M   'P 1'
#
loop_
_entity.id
_entity.type
_entity.pdbx_description
1 polymer ?
#
loop_
_entity_poly.entity_id
_entity_poly.type
_entity_poly.pdbx_seq_one_letter_code
_entity_poly.pdbx_strand_id
1 'polypeptide(L)'
;VHGFMGNCELPWVVDMRDALLKISDINVFCADWKQGSQFPNYSQAAANTQIVGLMIAKLFNAVSGVVGSIGPKLHLIGFSLGAQVCGYAGSKIPNCSRISGLDPAGPVFRDLEVEFRLDKSDADFVDVIHTNSAYYLSGGLGLSDVCGHVDFYPFGGQNQMPCKSVFQEAFC
;
A
#
# COMPACT_ATOMS: atom_id res chain seq x y z
N VAL A 1 -5.02 2.57 -2.75
CA VAL A 1 -3.98 2.58 -3.81
C VAL A 1 -3.72 1.16 -4.26
N HIS A 2 -3.89 0.85 -5.55
CA HIS A 2 -3.67 -0.50 -6.08
C HIS A 2 -2.17 -0.81 -6.27
N GLY A 3 -1.83 -2.08 -6.52
CA GLY A 3 -0.46 -2.56 -6.73
C GLY A 3 -0.06 -2.72 -8.20
N PHE A 4 0.96 -3.58 -8.41
CA PHE A 4 1.46 -3.96 -9.73
C PHE A 4 0.35 -4.57 -10.60
N MET A 5 0.30 -4.18 -11.88
CA MET A 5 -0.73 -4.58 -12.86
C MET A 5 -2.19 -4.23 -12.46
N GLY A 6 -2.39 -3.50 -11.35
CA GLY A 6 -3.71 -3.10 -10.88
C GLY A 6 -4.28 -1.86 -11.57
N ASN A 7 -5.53 -1.55 -11.23
CA ASN A 7 -6.24 -0.32 -11.57
C ASN A 7 -7.43 -0.13 -10.62
N CYS A 8 -8.12 1.01 -10.69
CA CYS A 8 -9.23 1.33 -9.80
C CYS A 8 -10.56 0.64 -10.13
N GLU A 9 -10.66 -0.02 -11.28
CA GLU A 9 -11.85 -0.76 -11.72
C GLU A 9 -11.81 -2.24 -11.30
N LEU A 10 -10.72 -2.68 -10.66
CA LEU A 10 -10.63 -4.04 -10.14
C LEU A 10 -11.73 -4.29 -9.08
N PRO A 11 -12.41 -5.46 -9.11
CA PRO A 11 -13.52 -5.77 -8.21
C PRO A 11 -13.18 -5.52 -6.74
N TRP A 12 -12.02 -5.98 -6.25
CA TRP A 12 -11.64 -5.79 -4.84
C TRP A 12 -11.53 -4.31 -4.43
N VAL A 13 -11.15 -3.42 -5.34
CA VAL A 13 -11.05 -1.97 -5.07
C VAL A 13 -12.46 -1.37 -4.97
N VAL A 14 -13.33 -1.76 -5.89
CA VAL A 14 -14.74 -1.33 -5.93
C VAL A 14 -15.49 -1.84 -4.69
N ASP A 15 -15.32 -3.12 -4.37
CA ASP A 15 -15.94 -3.76 -3.22
C ASP A 15 -15.46 -3.12 -1.91
N MET A 16 -14.16 -2.83 -1.78
CA MET A 16 -13.61 -2.12 -0.62
C MET A 16 -14.20 -0.72 -0.48
N ARG A 17 -14.30 0.05 -1.57
CA ARG A 17 -14.94 1.37 -1.57
C ARG A 17 -16.37 1.27 -1.07
N ASP A 18 -17.16 0.36 -1.63
CA ASP A 18 -18.58 0.21 -1.31
C ASP A 18 -18.79 -0.26 0.13
N ALA A 19 -17.95 -1.18 0.61
CA ALA A 19 -17.96 -1.63 1.99
C ALA A 19 -17.66 -0.49 2.98
N LEU A 20 -16.67 0.36 2.67
CA LEU A 20 -16.31 1.52 3.51
C LEU A 20 -17.44 2.57 3.53
N LEU A 21 -18.03 2.89 2.37
CA LEU A 21 -19.13 3.85 2.27
C LEU A 21 -20.42 3.35 2.95
N LYS A 22 -20.58 2.04 3.11
CA LYS A 22 -21.74 1.46 3.81
C LYS A 22 -21.69 1.68 5.33
N ILE A 23 -20.49 1.79 5.90
CA ILE A 23 -20.30 1.86 7.36
C ILE A 23 -19.88 3.25 7.87
N SER A 24 -19.48 4.15 6.97
CA SER A 24 -18.93 5.46 7.33
C SER A 24 -19.31 6.53 6.30
N ASP A 25 -19.58 7.75 6.79
CA ASP A 25 -19.72 8.94 5.95
C ASP A 25 -18.35 9.55 5.68
N ILE A 26 -17.74 9.14 4.56
CA ILE A 26 -16.36 9.50 4.19
C ILE A 26 -16.21 9.74 2.69
N ASN A 27 -15.14 10.43 2.33
CA ASN A 27 -14.69 10.52 0.94
C ASN A 27 -13.71 9.39 0.64
N VAL A 28 -14.00 8.59 -0.39
CA VAL A 28 -13.11 7.51 -0.85
C VAL A 28 -12.49 7.88 -2.19
N PHE A 29 -11.17 7.96 -2.24
CA PHE A 29 -10.40 8.23 -3.45
C PHE A 29 -9.62 6.99 -3.86
N CYS A 30 -9.70 6.61 -5.12
CA CYS A 30 -8.81 5.62 -5.69
C CYS A 30 -7.73 6.31 -6.54
N ALA A 31 -6.46 6.13 -6.17
CA ALA A 31 -5.34 6.57 -6.99
C ALA A 31 -5.08 5.54 -8.09
N ASP A 32 -5.55 5.82 -9.30
CA ASP A 32 -5.26 5.00 -10.47
C ASP A 32 -3.90 5.40 -11.05
N TRP A 33 -2.94 4.50 -10.96
CA TRP A 33 -1.60 4.65 -11.52
C TRP A 33 -1.25 3.48 -12.43
N LYS A 34 -2.26 2.85 -13.04
CA LYS A 34 -2.15 1.69 -13.94
C LYS A 34 -1.01 1.81 -14.94
N GLN A 35 -0.88 2.97 -15.60
CA GLN A 35 0.16 3.19 -16.62
C GLN A 35 1.59 3.09 -16.06
N GLY A 36 1.78 3.45 -14.79
CA GLY A 36 3.07 3.38 -14.10
C GLY A 36 3.36 2.01 -13.47
N SER A 37 2.40 1.08 -13.47
CA SER A 37 2.47 -0.19 -12.75
C SER A 37 2.42 -1.44 -13.64
N GLN A 38 2.54 -1.30 -14.97
CA GLN A 38 2.36 -2.41 -15.92
C GLN A 38 3.56 -3.37 -16.01
N PHE A 39 3.26 -4.62 -16.34
CA PHE A 39 4.22 -5.59 -16.88
C PHE A 39 4.78 -5.12 -18.23
N PRO A 40 6.05 -5.42 -18.60
CA PRO A 40 7.02 -6.31 -17.94
C PRO A 40 7.92 -5.68 -16.87
N ASN A 41 7.92 -4.36 -16.74
CA ASN A 41 9.00 -3.65 -16.03
C ASN A 41 8.73 -3.47 -14.54
N TYR A 42 8.82 -4.55 -13.75
CA TYR A 42 8.59 -4.49 -12.30
C TYR A 42 9.50 -3.48 -11.59
N SER A 43 10.80 -3.47 -11.88
CA SER A 43 11.74 -2.53 -11.25
C SER A 43 11.40 -1.07 -11.56
N GLN A 44 10.89 -0.79 -12.76
CA GLN A 44 10.41 0.55 -13.10
C GLN A 44 9.11 0.88 -12.36
N ALA A 45 8.19 -0.08 -12.24
CA ALA A 45 6.98 0.11 -11.44
C ALA A 45 7.29 0.35 -9.96
N ALA A 46 8.29 -0.34 -9.40
CA ALA A 46 8.80 -0.11 -8.06
C ALA A 46 9.39 1.31 -7.92
N ALA A 47 10.23 1.75 -8.86
CA ALA A 47 10.76 3.12 -8.86
C ALA A 47 9.65 4.19 -8.98
N ASN A 48 8.61 3.92 -9.79
CA ASN A 48 7.48 4.82 -9.98
C ASN A 48 6.67 5.03 -8.68
N THR A 49 6.76 4.13 -7.69
CA THR A 49 6.03 4.29 -6.43
C THR A 49 6.39 5.59 -5.70
N GLN A 50 7.64 6.04 -5.77
CA GLN A 50 8.10 7.34 -5.24
C GLN A 50 7.37 8.51 -5.89
N ILE A 51 7.27 8.49 -7.22
CA ILE A 51 6.63 9.55 -8.00
C ILE A 51 5.14 9.60 -7.70
N VAL A 52 4.46 8.45 -7.70
CA VAL A 52 3.02 8.38 -7.39
C VAL A 52 2.75 8.82 -5.95
N GLY A 53 3.56 8.38 -4.99
CA GLY A 53 3.45 8.81 -3.59
C GLY A 53 3.60 10.33 -3.44
N LEU A 54 4.60 10.92 -4.10
CA LEU A 54 4.79 12.36 -4.13
C LEU A 54 3.62 13.11 -4.78
N MET A 55 3.01 12.56 -5.83
CA MET A 55 1.83 13.16 -6.48
C MET A 55 0.62 13.15 -5.54
N ILE A 56 0.39 12.06 -4.82
CA ILE A 56 -0.67 11.97 -3.80
C ILE A 56 -0.44 12.98 -2.68
N ALA A 57 0.79 13.07 -2.17
CA ALA A 57 1.14 14.05 -1.15
C ALA A 57 0.94 15.49 -1.62
N LYS A 58 1.38 15.83 -2.85
CA LYS A 58 1.17 17.15 -3.45
C LYS A 58 -0.32 17.50 -3.54
N LEU A 59 -1.17 16.56 -3.96
CA LEU A 59 -2.61 16.76 -4.03
C LEU A 59 -3.19 17.10 -2.64
N PHE A 60 -2.94 16.27 -1.63
CA PHE A 60 -3.53 16.47 -0.31
C PHE A 60 -2.93 17.64 0.47
N ASN A 61 -1.67 18.00 0.23
CA ASN A 61 -1.08 19.23 0.75
C ASN A 61 -1.72 20.47 0.10
N ALA A 62 -2.02 20.43 -1.21
CA ALA A 62 -2.75 21.51 -1.88
C ALA A 62 -4.19 21.63 -1.34
N VAL A 63 -4.88 20.51 -1.14
CA VAL A 63 -6.20 20.49 -0.48
C VAL A 63 -6.11 21.09 0.92
N SER A 64 -5.09 20.73 1.70
CA SER A 64 -4.87 21.28 3.04
C SER A 64 -4.70 22.80 3.04
N GLY A 65 -4.10 23.37 1.98
CA GLY A 65 -3.98 24.81 1.79
C GLY A 65 -5.31 25.53 1.56
N VAL A 66 -6.37 24.82 1.16
CA VAL A 66 -7.70 25.38 0.89
C VAL A 66 -8.66 25.14 2.06
N VAL A 67 -8.66 23.93 2.63
CA VAL A 67 -9.69 23.52 3.61
C VAL A 67 -9.15 23.36 5.04
N GLY A 68 -7.87 23.68 5.27
CA GLY A 68 -7.17 23.41 6.52
C GLY A 68 -6.58 22.00 6.56
N SER A 69 -5.79 21.71 7.61
CA SER A 69 -4.99 20.47 7.71
C SER A 69 -5.85 19.21 7.54
N ILE A 70 -5.60 18.46 6.45
CA ILE A 70 -6.31 17.21 6.16
C ILE A 70 -5.54 15.98 6.65
N GLY A 71 -4.22 16.07 6.90
CA GLY A 71 -3.39 14.96 7.35
C GLY A 71 -3.99 14.14 8.49
N PRO A 72 -4.46 14.78 9.59
CA PRO A 72 -5.07 14.09 10.73
C PRO A 72 -6.37 13.35 10.40
N LYS A 73 -6.96 13.61 9.24
CA LYS A 73 -8.20 13.00 8.73
C LYS A 73 -7.95 12.00 7.60
N LEU A 74 -6.69 11.79 7.18
CA LEU A 74 -6.35 10.90 6.08
C LEU A 74 -6.04 9.48 6.56
N HIS A 75 -6.63 8.51 5.87
CA HIS A 75 -6.28 7.11 5.97
C HIS A 75 -5.86 6.61 4.57
N LEU A 76 -4.58 6.29 4.42
CA LEU A 76 -4.03 5.76 3.18
C LEU A 76 -4.02 4.22 3.23
N ILE A 77 -4.74 3.57 2.32
CA ILE A 77 -4.77 2.09 2.22
C ILE A 77 -4.06 1.69 0.93
N GLY A 78 -3.02 0.86 1.03
CA GLY A 78 -2.21 0.45 -0.12
C GLY A 78 -1.99 -1.05 -0.17
N PHE A 79 -2.15 -1.66 -1.35
CA PHE A 79 -1.88 -3.09 -1.58
C PHE A 79 -0.62 -3.30 -2.42
N SER A 80 0.25 -4.25 -2.05
CA SER A 80 1.46 -4.60 -2.80
C SER A 80 2.35 -3.36 -3.05
N LEU A 81 2.68 -3.01 -4.30
CA LEU A 81 3.40 -1.74 -4.61
C LEU A 81 2.63 -0.50 -4.13
N GLY A 82 1.30 -0.57 -4.05
CA GLY A 82 0.47 0.52 -3.54
C GLY A 82 0.70 0.79 -2.04
N ALA A 83 1.14 -0.20 -1.26
CA ALA A 83 1.53 0.03 0.14
C ALA A 83 2.80 0.89 0.23
N GLN A 84 3.77 0.62 -0.65
CA GLN A 84 4.99 1.43 -0.77
C GLN A 84 4.67 2.86 -1.22
N VAL A 85 3.74 3.02 -2.18
CA VAL A 85 3.20 4.34 -2.57
C VAL A 85 2.62 5.08 -1.37
N CYS A 86 1.85 4.41 -0.51
CA CYS A 86 1.27 5.03 0.69
C CYS A 86 2.35 5.48 1.69
N GLY A 87 3.42 4.71 1.89
CA GLY A 87 4.56 5.13 2.72
C GLY A 87 5.21 6.42 2.21
N TYR A 88 5.54 6.46 0.92
CA TYR A 88 6.07 7.67 0.28
C TYR A 88 5.11 8.87 0.33
N ALA A 89 3.81 8.64 0.23
CA ALA A 89 2.83 9.71 0.37
C ALA A 89 2.76 10.23 1.82
N GLY A 90 2.65 9.33 2.80
CA GLY A 90 2.52 9.67 4.21
C GLY A 90 3.69 10.46 4.75
N SER A 91 4.93 10.05 4.43
CA SER A 91 6.14 10.77 4.85
C SER A 91 6.24 12.22 4.35
N LYS A 92 5.43 12.59 3.35
CA LYS A 92 5.38 13.95 2.77
C LYS A 92 4.08 14.69 3.09
N ILE A 93 3.15 14.08 3.82
CA ILE A 93 1.91 14.70 4.30
C ILE A 93 2.07 15.00 5.80
N PRO A 94 2.07 16.27 6.23
CA PRO A 94 2.16 16.61 7.64
C PRO A 94 1.04 15.96 8.46
N ASN A 95 1.42 15.29 9.56
CA ASN A 95 0.50 14.64 10.50
C ASN A 95 -0.43 13.64 9.79
N CYS A 96 0.10 12.84 8.86
CA CYS A 96 -0.65 11.78 8.22
C CYS A 96 -1.15 10.81 9.30
N SER A 97 -2.47 10.69 9.46
CA SER A 97 -3.06 9.97 10.59
C SER A 97 -2.83 8.46 10.53
N ARG A 98 -3.11 7.83 9.38
CA ARG A 98 -3.02 6.37 9.28
C ARG A 98 -2.59 5.87 7.90
N ILE A 99 -1.73 4.86 7.89
CA ILE A 99 -1.49 4.00 6.73
C ILE A 99 -1.86 2.55 7.07
N SER A 100 -2.61 1.89 6.18
CA SER A 100 -2.76 0.43 6.21
C SER A 100 -2.04 -0.20 5.00
N GLY A 101 -1.01 -0.99 5.29
CA GLY A 101 -0.25 -1.76 4.30
C GLY A 101 -0.83 -3.16 4.12
N LEU A 102 -1.45 -3.43 2.99
CA LEU A 102 -1.98 -4.74 2.64
C LEU A 102 -0.93 -5.49 1.83
N ASP A 103 -0.25 -6.44 2.47
CA ASP A 103 0.84 -7.25 1.93
C ASP A 103 1.86 -6.41 1.13
N PRO A 104 2.59 -5.49 1.78
CA PRO A 104 3.50 -4.57 1.09
C PRO A 104 4.51 -5.32 0.24
N ALA A 105 4.76 -4.87 -1.00
CA ALA A 105 5.67 -5.57 -1.90
C ALA A 105 7.09 -5.67 -1.33
N GLY A 106 7.65 -6.88 -1.33
CA GLY A 106 9.01 -7.18 -0.85
C GLY A 106 10.11 -7.04 -1.91
N PRO A 107 9.97 -7.55 -3.15
CA PRO A 107 11.01 -7.43 -4.18
C PRO A 107 11.38 -5.97 -4.43
N VAL A 108 12.67 -5.69 -4.57
CA VAL A 108 13.28 -4.33 -4.61
C VAL A 108 13.29 -3.61 -3.25
N PHE A 109 12.27 -3.77 -2.40
CA PHE A 109 12.13 -2.98 -1.16
C PHE A 109 12.79 -3.60 0.07
N ARG A 110 12.92 -4.94 0.14
CA ARG A 110 13.38 -5.65 1.35
C ARG A 110 14.72 -5.16 1.89
N ASP A 111 15.66 -4.89 1.00
CA ASP A 111 17.03 -4.48 1.36
C ASP A 111 17.24 -2.96 1.35
N LEU A 112 16.15 -2.19 1.17
CA LEU A 112 16.24 -0.72 1.18
C LEU A 112 16.14 -0.17 2.59
N GLU A 113 16.76 1.00 2.78
CA GLU A 113 16.60 1.80 3.99
C GLU A 113 15.14 2.22 4.17
N VAL A 114 14.77 2.47 5.43
CA VAL A 114 13.38 2.80 5.82
C VAL A 114 12.82 4.04 5.11
N GLU A 115 13.66 4.96 4.63
CA GLU A 115 13.19 6.11 3.82
C GLU A 115 12.68 5.70 2.42
N PHE A 116 13.05 4.52 1.94
CA PHE A 116 12.70 4.03 0.60
C PHE A 116 11.70 2.87 0.61
N ARG A 117 11.01 2.64 1.72
CA ARG A 117 9.93 1.65 1.83
C ARG A 117 8.93 2.11 2.89
N LEU A 118 7.77 1.46 2.93
CA LEU A 118 6.83 1.63 4.02
C LEU A 118 7.53 1.37 5.36
N ASP A 119 7.37 2.30 6.28
CA ASP A 119 7.85 2.22 7.66
C ASP A 119 6.85 2.90 8.61
N LYS A 120 6.92 2.53 9.89
CA LYS A 120 6.07 3.12 10.92
C LYS A 120 6.20 4.64 11.03
N SER A 121 7.32 5.23 10.63
CA SER A 121 7.54 6.68 10.65
C SER A 121 6.75 7.45 9.58
N ASP A 122 6.13 6.77 8.62
CA ASP A 122 5.40 7.41 7.51
C ASP A 122 4.04 7.99 7.92
N ALA A 123 3.50 7.63 9.09
CA ALA A 123 2.24 8.16 9.62
C ALA A 123 2.19 8.05 11.16
N ASP A 124 1.24 8.74 11.77
CA ASP A 124 1.00 8.67 13.22
C ASP A 124 0.63 7.23 13.67
N PHE A 125 0.01 6.46 12.77
CA PHE A 125 -0.24 5.03 12.97
C PHE A 125 -0.10 4.26 11.65
N VAL A 126 0.55 3.10 11.71
CA VAL A 126 0.78 2.24 10.54
C VAL A 126 0.43 0.82 10.93
N ASP A 127 -0.56 0.22 10.27
CA ASP A 127 -0.94 -1.16 10.47
C ASP A 127 -0.72 -1.98 9.20
N VAL A 128 -0.07 -3.13 9.33
CA VAL A 128 0.37 -3.93 8.17
C VAL A 128 -0.19 -5.34 8.29
N ILE A 129 -0.70 -5.88 7.19
CA ILE A 129 -1.18 -7.26 7.10
C ILE A 129 -0.27 -7.99 6.11
N HIS A 130 0.46 -8.99 6.57
CA HIS A 130 1.35 -9.82 5.77
C HIS A 130 0.65 -11.12 5.42
N THR A 131 0.46 -11.40 4.13
CA THR A 131 -0.21 -12.62 3.67
C THR A 131 0.68 -13.49 2.80
N ASN A 132 1.68 -12.91 2.11
CA ASN A 132 2.59 -13.61 1.21
C ASN A 132 4.07 -13.25 1.49
N SER A 133 4.45 -13.29 2.76
CA SER A 133 5.77 -12.86 3.25
C SER A 133 6.87 -13.93 3.23
N ALA A 134 6.64 -15.04 2.51
CA ALA A 134 7.65 -16.08 2.34
C ALA A 134 8.93 -15.53 1.66
N TYR A 135 10.04 -16.27 1.74
CA TYR A 135 11.26 -15.87 1.05
C TYR A 135 11.02 -15.80 -0.47
N TYR A 136 11.64 -14.85 -1.16
CA TYR A 136 11.37 -14.60 -2.59
C TYR A 136 11.62 -15.84 -3.46
N LEU A 137 12.69 -16.59 -3.19
CA LEU A 137 12.99 -17.84 -3.92
C LEU A 137 11.97 -18.96 -3.65
N SER A 138 11.14 -18.82 -2.60
CA SER A 138 10.04 -19.72 -2.26
C SER A 138 8.69 -19.23 -2.80
N GLY A 139 8.68 -18.15 -3.59
CA GLY A 139 7.49 -17.56 -4.22
C GLY A 139 6.90 -16.35 -3.51
N GLY A 140 7.49 -15.92 -2.38
CA GLY A 140 6.93 -14.82 -1.58
C GLY A 140 7.13 -13.45 -2.19
N LEU A 141 6.04 -12.69 -2.31
CA LEU A 141 6.02 -11.36 -2.95
C LEU A 141 5.86 -10.22 -1.94
N GLY A 142 5.47 -10.51 -0.71
CA GLY A 142 5.34 -9.56 0.39
C GLY A 142 6.66 -9.31 1.12
N LEU A 143 6.71 -8.19 1.82
CA LEU A 143 7.75 -7.88 2.80
C LEU A 143 7.57 -8.80 4.01
N SER A 144 8.67 -9.37 4.51
CA SER A 144 8.70 -10.20 5.72
C SER A 144 8.91 -9.39 6.98
N ASP A 145 9.64 -8.29 6.84
CA ASP A 145 10.09 -7.49 7.95
C ASP A 145 8.95 -6.63 8.49
N VAL A 146 8.97 -6.41 9.80
CA VAL A 146 8.07 -5.49 10.49
C VAL A 146 8.26 -4.10 9.89
N CYS A 147 7.17 -3.51 9.40
CA CYS A 147 7.16 -2.16 8.85
C CYS A 147 6.01 -1.29 9.36
N GLY A 148 5.17 -1.82 10.25
CA GLY A 148 4.13 -1.07 10.95
C GLY A 148 4.49 -0.71 12.39
N HIS A 149 3.55 0.02 13.00
CA HIS A 149 3.38 0.04 14.45
C HIS A 149 2.78 -1.28 14.94
N VAL A 150 1.92 -1.89 14.12
CA VAL A 150 1.31 -3.19 14.36
C VAL A 150 1.34 -3.99 13.06
N ASP A 151 1.86 -5.22 13.13
CA ASP A 151 2.04 -6.10 11.99
C ASP A 151 1.29 -7.42 12.26
N PHE A 152 0.36 -7.75 11.39
CA PHE A 152 -0.49 -8.92 11.48
C PHE A 152 -0.02 -9.98 10.48
N TYR A 153 0.14 -11.21 10.95
CA TYR A 153 0.56 -12.36 10.14
C TYR A 153 -0.54 -13.44 10.17
N PRO A 154 -1.69 -13.23 9.52
CA PRO A 154 -2.76 -14.23 9.44
C PRO A 154 -2.22 -15.55 8.88
N PHE A 155 -2.55 -16.65 9.56
CA PHE A 155 -2.07 -17.99 9.24
C PHE A 155 -0.53 -18.09 9.10
N GLY A 156 0.21 -17.27 9.85
CA GLY A 156 1.67 -17.19 9.78
C GLY A 156 2.23 -16.29 8.68
N GLY A 157 1.35 -15.66 7.89
CA GLY A 157 1.67 -14.62 6.91
C GLY A 157 2.39 -15.07 5.65
N GLN A 158 2.42 -16.39 5.38
CA GLN A 158 3.14 -16.97 4.24
C GLN A 158 2.28 -17.83 3.32
N ASN A 159 1.26 -18.50 3.87
CA ASN A 159 0.38 -19.36 3.09
C ASN A 159 -1.07 -19.24 3.59
N GLN A 160 -1.95 -18.67 2.78
CA GLN A 160 -3.34 -18.41 3.13
C GLN A 160 -4.23 -19.52 2.57
N MET A 161 -4.93 -20.27 3.42
CA MET A 161 -5.94 -21.23 2.94
C MET A 161 -7.12 -20.46 2.31
N PRO A 162 -7.58 -20.74 1.07
CA PRO A 162 -7.37 -21.93 0.23
C PRO A 162 -6.36 -21.78 -0.93
N CYS A 163 -5.47 -20.78 -0.89
CA CYS A 163 -4.46 -20.57 -1.93
C CYS A 163 -3.59 -21.82 -2.08
N LYS A 164 -3.57 -22.40 -3.28
CA LYS A 164 -2.90 -23.69 -3.51
C LYS A 164 -1.37 -23.57 -3.58
N SER A 165 -0.84 -22.35 -3.70
CA SER A 165 0.61 -22.09 -3.72
C SER A 165 0.91 -20.62 -3.44
N VAL A 166 2.11 -20.35 -2.89
CA VAL A 166 2.68 -19.02 -2.62
C VAL A 166 2.69 -18.12 -3.88
N PHE A 167 2.84 -18.72 -5.08
CA PHE A 167 2.78 -18.01 -6.36
C PHE A 167 1.37 -17.56 -6.77
N GLN A 168 0.31 -18.19 -6.24
CA GLN A 168 -1.07 -17.83 -6.54
C GLN A 168 -1.67 -16.81 -5.57
N GLU A 169 -1.02 -16.52 -4.45
CA GLU A 169 -1.57 -15.68 -3.39
C GLU A 169 -1.75 -14.21 -3.78
N ALA A 170 -1.00 -13.73 -4.78
CA ALA A 170 -1.24 -12.39 -5.31
C ALA A 170 -2.57 -12.24 -6.07
N PHE A 171 -3.26 -13.36 -6.35
CA PHE A 171 -4.42 -13.43 -7.24
C PHE A 171 -5.60 -14.22 -6.67
N CYS A 172 -5.49 -14.77 -5.46
CA CYS A 172 -6.52 -15.57 -4.79
C CYS A 172 -7.13 -14.76 -3.65
#